data_AF-A0A3M7EHY8-F1
#
_entry.id   AF-A0A3M7EHY8-F1
#
_cell.length_a   1.000
_cell.length_b   1.000
_cell.length_c   1.000
_cell.angle_alpha   90.00
_cell.angle_beta   90.00
_cell.angle_gamma   90.00
#
_symmetry.space_group_name_H-M   'P 1'
#
loop_
_entity.id
_entity.type
_entity.pdbx_description
1 polymer ?
#
loop_
_entity_poly.entity_id
_entity_poly.type
_entity_poly.pdbx_seq_one_letter_code
_entity_poly.pdbx_strand_id
1 'polypeptide(L)'
;MNNNDSVHTQSHPWTDLPAQLGAVIPKVNAAAKTDEQLEAFTTTNAIVATATFGIKSAGSQSAILATITNGGAEIKAGDPKQCLFVLSALPEQWQEFFRRTPVAPYQSYWGMFGMNIKQEGIEIQGDQTAFAQWTHVWRRVLELLHDALVGPTPADEEPDVDTDHIVGRYVYITSPVWGKCKVFYEQSGSGQQPIVFLHTAGSDGRQYHGVMNDERMLKACDMYAMDLPAHGRSFPYETYWPGMHTNTEDAYVGCIAAFVKKLGLVKPIICGASMAGQVCLAIAARADEVGAGGTIPLQGSDYLNMERQWHDRSPYVNQSLFNPEWVYGMTSPTAPLKNRQLLWHLYSAQAYGIFHGDLDFYFGGWDGRSRMSSIDTKKCPVYMLTGEYDWSNTPAMSQATCDEIPGAQHQTMQGLGHFPATENPKVFVEYLLQAIDHIQKVRA
;
A
#
# COMPACT_ATOMS: atom_id res chain seq x y z
N MET A 1 -51.71 34.94 -2.40
CA MET A 1 -50.84 34.63 -3.56
C MET A 1 -49.58 34.03 -2.98
N ASN A 2 -49.51 32.70 -2.94
CA ASN A 2 -48.32 31.97 -2.48
C ASN A 2 -47.40 31.82 -3.69
N ASN A 3 -46.26 32.53 -3.68
CA ASN A 3 -45.15 32.19 -4.57
C ASN A 3 -44.44 30.97 -3.99
N ASN A 4 -44.74 29.80 -4.56
CA ASN A 4 -43.85 28.66 -4.50
C ASN A 4 -42.68 28.97 -5.45
N ASP A 5 -41.58 29.47 -4.90
CA ASP A 5 -40.30 29.42 -5.61
C ASP A 5 -39.85 27.96 -5.62
N SER A 6 -40.14 27.28 -6.73
CA SER A 6 -39.56 26.00 -7.05
C SER A 6 -38.06 26.19 -7.26
N VAL A 7 -37.27 25.93 -6.22
CA VAL A 7 -35.83 25.72 -6.36
C VAL A 7 -35.67 24.47 -7.22
N HIS A 8 -35.47 24.67 -8.53
CA HIS A 8 -34.95 23.62 -9.41
C HIS A 8 -33.52 23.32 -8.94
N THR A 9 -33.37 22.43 -7.96
CA THR A 9 -32.10 21.77 -7.69
C THR A 9 -31.76 20.97 -8.95
N GLN A 10 -30.85 21.49 -9.79
CA GLN A 10 -30.28 20.69 -10.88
C GLN A 10 -29.73 19.41 -10.25
N SER A 11 -30.18 18.25 -10.75
CA SER A 11 -29.64 16.96 -10.31
C SER A 11 -28.14 16.95 -10.55
N HIS A 12 -27.37 16.54 -9.55
CA HIS A 12 -25.92 16.45 -9.65
C HIS A 12 -25.52 15.65 -10.90
N PRO A 13 -24.57 16.11 -11.74
CA PRO A 13 -24.30 15.50 -13.05
C PRO A 13 -23.89 14.02 -12.95
N TRP A 14 -23.29 13.63 -11.83
CA TRP A 14 -22.90 12.26 -11.54
C TRP A 14 -24.00 11.40 -10.92
N THR A 15 -25.28 11.81 -10.91
CA THR A 15 -26.38 10.94 -10.43
C THR A 15 -26.65 9.76 -11.35
N ASP A 16 -26.24 9.85 -12.62
CA ASP A 16 -26.39 8.78 -13.61
C ASP A 16 -25.09 8.62 -14.43
N LEU A 17 -24.30 7.59 -14.11
CA LEU A 17 -23.03 7.35 -14.80
C LEU A 17 -23.19 7.10 -16.30
N PRO A 18 -24.20 6.36 -16.80
CA PRO A 18 -24.45 6.25 -18.23
C PRO A 18 -24.68 7.57 -18.94
N ALA A 19 -25.45 8.50 -18.37
CA ALA A 19 -25.59 9.83 -18.94
C ALA A 19 -24.25 10.60 -18.97
N GLN A 20 -23.44 10.48 -17.91
CA GLN A 20 -22.17 11.21 -17.79
C GLN A 20 -21.03 10.63 -18.64
N LEU A 21 -20.97 9.30 -18.78
CA LEU A 21 -19.87 8.57 -19.42
C LEU A 21 -20.26 8.01 -20.80
N GLY A 22 -21.54 8.08 -21.20
CA GLY A 22 -22.05 7.47 -22.43
C GLY A 22 -21.31 7.90 -23.69
N ALA A 23 -20.93 9.18 -23.77
CA ALA A 23 -20.18 9.74 -24.90
C ALA A 23 -18.77 9.15 -25.06
N VAL A 24 -18.17 8.64 -23.98
CA VAL A 24 -16.81 8.08 -24.00
C VAL A 24 -16.78 6.55 -24.11
N ILE A 25 -17.92 5.86 -24.00
CA ILE A 25 -17.99 4.38 -24.12
C ILE A 25 -17.32 3.84 -25.40
N PRO A 26 -17.49 4.43 -26.61
CA PRO A 26 -16.78 3.95 -27.80
C PRO A 26 -15.25 4.06 -27.67
N LYS A 27 -14.76 5.13 -27.03
CA LYS A 27 -13.33 5.35 -26.77
C LYS A 27 -12.79 4.32 -25.77
N VAL A 28 -13.54 4.03 -24.70
CA VAL A 28 -13.19 2.99 -23.71
C VAL A 28 -13.10 1.62 -24.36
N ASN A 29 -14.08 1.23 -25.17
CA ASN A 29 -14.04 -0.06 -25.89
C ASN A 29 -12.89 -0.14 -26.91
N ALA A 30 -12.53 0.96 -27.56
CA ALA A 30 -11.37 0.99 -28.44
C ALA A 30 -10.07 0.79 -27.64
N ALA A 31 -9.91 1.45 -26.50
CA ALA A 31 -8.76 1.29 -25.62
C ALA A 31 -8.68 -0.13 -25.04
N ALA A 32 -9.80 -0.69 -24.56
CA ALA A 32 -9.88 -2.03 -23.99
C ALA A 32 -9.43 -3.14 -24.96
N LYS A 33 -9.57 -2.94 -26.27
CA LYS A 33 -9.11 -3.90 -27.30
C LYS A 33 -7.60 -3.93 -27.49
N THR A 34 -6.91 -2.87 -27.10
CA THR A 34 -5.46 -2.72 -27.28
C THR A 34 -4.71 -2.58 -25.95
N ASP A 35 -5.41 -2.75 -24.83
CA ASP A 35 -4.82 -2.62 -23.51
C ASP A 35 -4.12 -3.93 -23.10
N GLU A 36 -2.80 -3.92 -23.15
CA GLU A 36 -1.97 -5.11 -22.90
C GLU A 36 -2.18 -5.69 -21.49
N GLN A 37 -2.45 -4.84 -20.49
CA GLN A 37 -2.69 -5.29 -19.12
C GLN A 37 -4.04 -6.02 -19.01
N LEU A 38 -5.11 -5.45 -19.57
CA LEU A 38 -6.43 -6.08 -19.60
C LEU A 38 -6.42 -7.37 -20.41
N GLU A 39 -5.71 -7.40 -21.55
CA GLU A 39 -5.52 -8.60 -22.36
C GLU A 39 -4.82 -9.70 -21.55
N ALA A 40 -3.73 -9.37 -20.85
CA ALA A 40 -2.99 -10.33 -20.02
C ALA A 40 -3.84 -10.92 -18.88
N PHE A 41 -4.75 -10.13 -18.32
CA PHE A 41 -5.66 -10.59 -17.28
C PHE A 41 -6.85 -11.41 -17.78
N THR A 42 -7.26 -11.22 -19.03
CA THR A 42 -8.49 -11.84 -19.57
C THR A 42 -8.23 -12.95 -20.56
N THR A 43 -6.97 -13.23 -20.92
CA THR A 43 -6.61 -14.28 -21.89
C THR A 43 -6.24 -15.59 -21.19
N THR A 44 -7.25 -16.41 -20.91
CA THR A 44 -7.05 -17.74 -20.32
C THR A 44 -8.24 -18.66 -20.56
N ASN A 45 -7.97 -19.94 -20.83
CA ASN A 45 -9.02 -20.97 -20.96
C ASN A 45 -9.75 -21.27 -19.63
N ALA A 46 -9.29 -20.70 -18.51
CA ALA A 46 -10.00 -20.76 -17.24
C ALA A 46 -11.27 -19.87 -17.23
N ILE A 47 -11.38 -18.90 -18.15
CA ILE A 47 -12.60 -18.11 -18.33
C ILE A 47 -13.56 -18.89 -19.22
N VAL A 48 -14.33 -19.78 -18.59
CA VAL A 48 -15.26 -20.69 -19.24
C VAL A 48 -16.67 -20.10 -19.42
N ALA A 49 -16.95 -18.99 -18.76
CA ALA A 49 -18.23 -18.30 -18.81
C ALA A 49 -18.01 -16.78 -18.78
N THR A 50 -18.96 -16.05 -19.35
CA THR A 50 -19.00 -14.60 -19.32
C THR A 50 -19.25 -14.09 -17.91
N ALA A 51 -18.49 -13.08 -17.48
CA ALA A 51 -18.70 -12.38 -16.21
C ALA A 51 -19.08 -10.93 -16.49
N THR A 52 -20.16 -10.43 -15.89
CA THR A 52 -20.56 -9.02 -16.01
C THR A 52 -20.56 -8.36 -14.65
N PHE A 53 -19.91 -7.21 -14.53
CA PHE A 53 -19.99 -6.34 -13.36
C PHE A 53 -20.48 -4.94 -13.73
N GLY A 54 -21.03 -4.23 -12.75
CA GLY A 54 -21.57 -2.89 -12.93
C GLY A 54 -20.78 -1.82 -12.17
N ILE A 55 -20.86 -0.59 -12.64
CA ILE A 55 -20.40 0.62 -11.95
C ILE A 55 -21.57 1.60 -11.97
N LYS A 56 -22.00 2.08 -10.80
CA LYS A 56 -23.15 2.98 -10.69
C LYS A 56 -22.98 4.05 -9.63
N SER A 57 -23.75 5.13 -9.79
CA SER A 57 -24.02 6.06 -8.70
C SER A 57 -25.08 5.49 -7.76
N ALA A 58 -24.90 5.72 -6.47
CA ALA A 58 -25.88 5.34 -5.46
C ALA A 58 -27.26 5.90 -5.81
N GLY A 59 -28.29 5.06 -5.70
CA GLY A 59 -29.67 5.41 -6.08
C GLY A 59 -30.00 5.30 -7.57
N SER A 60 -29.02 5.21 -8.49
CA SER A 60 -29.31 5.03 -9.92
C SER A 60 -29.86 3.63 -10.22
N GLN A 61 -30.81 3.58 -11.15
CA GLN A 61 -31.36 2.34 -11.73
C GLN A 61 -30.60 1.89 -12.98
N SER A 62 -29.59 2.66 -13.41
CA SER A 62 -28.77 2.37 -14.57
C SER A 62 -27.30 2.32 -14.17
N ALA A 63 -26.50 1.56 -14.91
CA ALA A 63 -25.08 1.35 -14.63
C ALA A 63 -24.26 1.30 -15.93
N ILE A 64 -22.97 1.60 -15.81
CA ILE A 64 -21.98 1.16 -16.79
C ILE A 64 -21.70 -0.31 -16.50
N LEU A 65 -21.93 -1.17 -17.48
CA LEU A 65 -21.68 -2.61 -17.44
C LEU A 65 -20.37 -2.91 -18.15
N ALA A 66 -19.57 -3.79 -17.57
CA ALA A 66 -18.42 -4.38 -18.22
C ALA A 66 -18.60 -5.89 -18.27
N THR A 67 -18.66 -6.43 -19.48
CA THR A 67 -18.85 -7.85 -19.77
C THR A 67 -17.54 -8.45 -20.23
N ILE A 68 -17.02 -9.41 -19.47
CA ILE A 68 -15.71 -10.00 -19.64
C ILE A 68 -15.84 -11.39 -20.27
N THR A 69 -15.05 -11.61 -21.31
CA THR A 69 -14.91 -12.88 -22.02
C THR A 69 -13.44 -13.27 -22.10
N ASN A 70 -13.14 -14.52 -22.46
CA ASN A 70 -11.76 -14.91 -22.75
C ASN A 70 -11.21 -14.05 -23.90
N GLY A 71 -10.18 -13.25 -23.60
CA GLY A 71 -9.51 -12.34 -24.54
C GLY A 71 -10.13 -10.95 -24.67
N GLY A 72 -11.04 -10.52 -23.79
CA GLY A 72 -11.47 -9.12 -23.82
C GLY A 72 -12.62 -8.70 -22.90
N ALA A 73 -12.94 -7.42 -22.97
CA ALA A 73 -14.03 -6.78 -22.25
C ALA A 73 -14.88 -5.90 -23.18
N GLU A 74 -16.20 -5.94 -23.01
CA GLU A 74 -17.15 -5.03 -23.65
C GLU A 74 -17.78 -4.11 -22.59
N ILE A 75 -17.74 -2.80 -22.82
CA ILE A 75 -18.29 -1.78 -21.92
C ILE A 75 -19.53 -1.15 -22.54
N LYS A 76 -20.65 -1.08 -21.80
CA LYS A 76 -21.91 -0.45 -22.27
C LYS A 76 -22.76 0.08 -21.12
N ALA A 77 -23.76 0.91 -21.42
CA ALA A 77 -24.80 1.22 -20.44
C ALA A 77 -25.80 0.05 -20.32
N GLY A 78 -26.36 -0.19 -19.14
CA GLY A 78 -27.36 -1.24 -18.95
C GLY A 78 -28.00 -1.29 -17.56
N ASP A 79 -28.77 -2.36 -17.33
CA ASP A 79 -29.44 -2.64 -16.06
C ASP A 79 -28.49 -3.37 -15.10
N PRO A 80 -28.19 -2.84 -13.90
CA PRO A 80 -27.31 -3.47 -12.93
C PRO A 80 -27.77 -4.86 -12.47
N LYS A 81 -29.04 -5.26 -12.68
CA LYS A 81 -29.54 -6.62 -12.40
C LYS A 81 -28.90 -7.71 -13.25
N GLN A 82 -28.21 -7.34 -14.33
CA GLN A 82 -27.46 -8.27 -15.19
C GLN A 82 -26.09 -8.61 -14.62
N CYS A 83 -25.66 -7.95 -13.54
CA CYS A 83 -24.32 -8.08 -12.99
C CYS A 83 -24.23 -9.13 -11.89
N LEU A 84 -23.06 -9.78 -11.82
CA LEU A 84 -22.67 -10.58 -10.66
C LEU A 84 -22.49 -9.68 -9.43
N PHE A 85 -21.84 -8.53 -9.60
CA PHE A 85 -21.66 -7.52 -8.58
C PHE A 85 -21.64 -6.11 -9.18
N VAL A 86 -21.82 -5.10 -8.34
CA VAL A 86 -21.84 -3.68 -8.73
C VAL A 86 -21.00 -2.85 -7.76
N LEU A 87 -20.09 -2.04 -8.32
CA LEU A 87 -19.38 -0.97 -7.63
C LEU A 87 -20.33 0.25 -7.53
N SER A 88 -20.70 0.63 -6.31
CA SER A 88 -21.60 1.75 -6.05
C SER A 88 -20.91 2.81 -5.19
N ALA A 89 -20.97 4.07 -5.60
CA ALA A 89 -20.51 5.21 -4.81
C ALA A 89 -21.43 6.41 -4.99
N LEU A 90 -21.34 7.41 -4.08
CA LEU A 90 -22.14 8.63 -4.18
C LEU A 90 -21.73 9.47 -5.40
N PRO A 91 -22.65 10.27 -5.98
CA PRO A 91 -22.36 11.14 -7.11
C PRO A 91 -21.11 12.04 -6.92
N GLU A 92 -20.96 12.65 -5.76
CA GLU A 92 -19.84 13.51 -5.40
C GLU A 92 -18.52 12.73 -5.31
N GLN A 93 -18.55 11.46 -4.92
CA GLN A 93 -17.35 10.61 -4.86
C GLN A 93 -16.90 10.21 -6.26
N TRP A 94 -17.84 9.92 -7.16
CA TRP A 94 -17.52 9.72 -8.58
C TRP A 94 -16.95 11.00 -9.21
N GLN A 95 -17.49 12.17 -8.86
CA GLN A 95 -16.92 13.43 -9.33
C GLN A 95 -15.44 13.59 -8.95
N GLU A 96 -15.08 13.24 -7.71
CA GLU A 96 -13.68 13.28 -7.27
C GLU A 96 -12.81 12.21 -7.94
N PHE A 97 -13.31 10.99 -8.08
CA PHE A 97 -12.61 9.89 -8.76
C PHE A 97 -12.26 10.22 -10.20
N PHE A 98 -13.15 10.93 -10.91
CA PHE A 98 -12.95 11.33 -12.30
C PHE A 98 -12.26 12.69 -12.47
N ARG A 99 -11.60 13.23 -11.43
CA ARG A 99 -10.64 14.34 -11.61
C ARG A 99 -9.38 13.79 -12.27
N ARG A 100 -8.78 14.55 -13.21
CA ARG A 100 -7.56 14.12 -13.92
C ARG A 100 -6.41 13.70 -12.99
N THR A 101 -6.29 14.33 -11.82
CA THR A 101 -5.43 13.88 -10.73
C THR A 101 -6.28 13.89 -9.47
N PRO A 102 -6.86 12.74 -9.09
CA PRO A 102 -7.67 12.66 -7.87
C PRO A 102 -6.80 12.94 -6.64
N VAL A 103 -7.42 13.44 -5.58
CA VAL A 103 -6.80 13.55 -4.24
C VAL A 103 -7.17 12.34 -3.41
N ALA A 104 -6.45 12.10 -2.31
CA ALA A 104 -6.80 11.03 -1.39
C ALA A 104 -8.21 11.19 -0.78
N PRO A 105 -9.02 10.13 -0.63
CA PRO A 105 -8.78 8.73 -0.98
C PRO A 105 -9.35 8.33 -2.37
N TYR A 106 -9.66 9.30 -3.23
CA TYR A 106 -10.36 9.11 -4.50
C TYR A 106 -9.45 8.65 -5.65
N GLN A 107 -8.15 8.44 -5.41
CA GLN A 107 -7.22 7.93 -6.42
C GLN A 107 -7.51 6.51 -6.88
N SER A 108 -8.31 5.77 -6.11
CA SER A 108 -8.76 4.43 -6.48
C SER A 108 -10.10 4.11 -5.83
N TYR A 109 -10.87 3.20 -6.44
CA TYR A 109 -12.07 2.68 -5.80
C TYR A 109 -11.73 1.92 -4.51
N TRP A 110 -10.55 1.29 -4.45
CA TRP A 110 -10.03 0.69 -3.22
C TRP A 110 -9.82 1.70 -2.10
N GLY A 111 -9.31 2.90 -2.40
CA GLY A 111 -9.18 3.97 -1.41
C GLY A 111 -10.52 4.46 -0.91
N MET A 112 -11.47 4.66 -1.83
CA MET A 112 -12.85 4.99 -1.47
C MET A 112 -13.49 3.91 -0.59
N PHE A 113 -13.33 2.64 -0.95
CA PHE A 113 -13.90 1.49 -0.24
C PHE A 113 -13.22 1.24 1.12
N GLY A 114 -11.88 1.31 1.19
CA GLY A 114 -11.12 1.15 2.43
C GLY A 114 -11.39 2.25 3.45
N MET A 115 -11.73 3.45 2.98
CA MET A 115 -12.13 4.57 3.84
C MET A 115 -13.61 4.57 4.21
N ASN A 116 -14.41 3.58 3.80
CA ASN A 116 -15.85 3.53 4.08
C ASN A 116 -16.20 3.45 5.60
N ILE A 117 -15.20 3.22 6.47
CA ILE A 117 -15.33 3.37 7.93
C ILE A 117 -15.49 4.85 8.34
N LYS A 118 -15.01 5.78 7.50
CA LYS A 118 -14.96 7.23 7.73
C LYS A 118 -15.78 8.06 6.73
N GLN A 119 -16.33 7.44 5.68
CA GLN A 119 -17.25 8.05 4.71
C GLN A 119 -18.36 7.04 4.38
N GLU A 120 -19.61 7.50 4.24
CA GLU A 120 -20.73 6.61 3.89
C GLU A 120 -20.94 6.55 2.37
N GLY A 121 -21.62 5.49 1.90
CA GLY A 121 -22.17 5.41 0.55
C GLY A 121 -21.32 4.69 -0.50
N ILE A 122 -20.18 4.10 -0.13
CA ILE A 122 -19.41 3.20 -1.01
C ILE A 122 -19.80 1.76 -0.69
N GLU A 123 -20.18 1.00 -1.70
CA GLU A 123 -20.65 -0.36 -1.51
C GLU A 123 -20.21 -1.28 -2.67
N ILE A 124 -20.02 -2.55 -2.32
CA ILE A 124 -20.03 -3.64 -3.29
C ILE A 124 -21.36 -4.36 -3.13
N GLN A 125 -22.20 -4.27 -4.16
CA GLN A 125 -23.51 -4.92 -4.17
C GLN A 125 -23.43 -6.23 -4.94
N GLY A 126 -24.06 -7.29 -4.47
CA GLY A 126 -24.06 -8.61 -5.14
C GLY A 126 -22.95 -9.55 -4.64
N ASP A 127 -22.41 -10.35 -5.55
CA ASP A 127 -21.45 -11.43 -5.23
C ASP A 127 -20.07 -10.88 -4.85
N GLN A 128 -19.76 -10.94 -3.55
CA GLN A 128 -18.47 -10.51 -2.99
C GLN A 128 -17.29 -11.37 -3.46
N THR A 129 -17.53 -12.66 -3.74
CA THR A 129 -16.47 -13.56 -4.23
C THR A 129 -16.12 -13.19 -5.68
N ALA A 130 -17.13 -12.95 -6.51
CA ALA A 130 -16.91 -12.49 -7.88
C ALA A 130 -16.20 -11.12 -7.91
N PHE A 131 -16.58 -10.18 -7.02
CA PHE A 131 -15.89 -8.91 -6.86
C PHE A 131 -14.38 -9.10 -6.58
N ALA A 132 -14.04 -9.99 -5.64
CA ALA A 132 -12.66 -10.29 -5.29
C ALA A 132 -11.91 -11.07 -6.37
N GLN A 133 -12.58 -11.94 -7.12
CA GLN A 133 -11.96 -12.68 -8.23
C GLN A 133 -11.63 -11.78 -9.41
N TRP A 134 -12.45 -10.76 -9.68
CA TRP A 134 -12.33 -9.88 -10.85
C TRP A 134 -11.69 -8.52 -10.55
N THR A 135 -11.04 -8.35 -9.39
CA THR A 135 -10.51 -7.03 -8.99
C THR A 135 -9.54 -6.40 -9.96
N HIS A 136 -8.64 -7.21 -10.49
CA HIS A 136 -7.66 -6.77 -11.46
C HIS A 136 -8.27 -6.30 -12.78
N VAL A 137 -9.45 -6.82 -13.14
CA VAL A 137 -10.20 -6.39 -14.32
C VAL A 137 -11.03 -5.16 -14.03
N TRP A 138 -11.81 -5.14 -12.94
CA TRP A 138 -12.68 -4.00 -12.68
C TRP A 138 -11.90 -2.72 -12.36
N ARG A 139 -10.74 -2.82 -11.70
CA ARG A 139 -9.83 -1.68 -11.50
C ARG A 139 -9.36 -1.15 -12.84
N ARG A 140 -8.88 -2.03 -13.74
CA ARG A 140 -8.37 -1.58 -15.05
C ARG A 140 -9.46 -0.96 -15.91
N VAL A 141 -10.68 -1.51 -15.89
CA VAL A 141 -11.84 -0.91 -16.59
C VAL A 141 -12.15 0.49 -16.05
N LEU A 142 -12.09 0.71 -14.74
CA LEU A 142 -12.27 2.03 -14.15
C LEU A 142 -11.19 3.02 -14.60
N GLU A 143 -9.93 2.61 -14.69
CA GLU A 143 -8.85 3.46 -15.23
C GLU A 143 -9.06 3.79 -16.70
N LEU A 144 -9.49 2.82 -17.52
CA LEU A 144 -9.81 3.09 -18.93
C LEU A 144 -10.99 4.05 -19.09
N LEU A 145 -12.01 3.94 -18.23
CA LEU A 145 -13.13 4.90 -18.16
C LEU A 145 -12.62 6.30 -17.77
N HIS A 146 -11.78 6.38 -16.75
CA HIS A 146 -11.15 7.62 -16.29
C HIS A 146 -10.38 8.30 -17.42
N ASP A 147 -9.44 7.59 -18.04
CA ASP A 147 -8.57 8.11 -19.09
C ASP A 147 -9.35 8.47 -20.37
N ALA A 148 -10.42 7.74 -20.65
CA ALA A 148 -11.31 8.07 -21.75
C ALA A 148 -12.02 9.41 -21.53
N LEU A 149 -12.43 9.72 -20.30
CA LEU A 149 -13.13 10.95 -19.95
C LEU A 149 -12.20 12.16 -19.80
N VAL A 150 -11.19 12.06 -18.94
CA VAL A 150 -10.36 13.21 -18.51
C VAL A 150 -8.91 13.15 -18.96
N GLY A 151 -8.54 12.07 -19.66
CA GLY A 151 -7.16 11.79 -20.05
C GLY A 151 -6.37 11.12 -18.93
N PRO A 152 -5.19 10.56 -19.26
CA PRO A 152 -4.36 9.88 -18.27
C PRO A 152 -3.88 10.85 -17.19
N THR A 153 -3.80 10.32 -15.97
CA THR A 153 -3.12 10.98 -14.87
C THR A 153 -1.65 11.17 -15.22
N PRO A 154 -1.07 12.37 -15.05
CA PRO A 154 0.37 12.57 -15.19
C PRO A 154 1.14 11.65 -14.24
N ALA A 155 2.10 10.90 -14.75
CA ALA A 155 3.01 10.09 -13.95
C ALA A 155 4.41 10.69 -13.99
N ASP A 156 5.09 10.67 -12.84
CA ASP A 156 6.50 11.02 -12.75
C ASP A 156 7.36 9.99 -13.51
N GLU A 157 8.57 10.39 -13.87
CA GLU A 157 9.55 9.50 -14.50
C GLU A 157 10.47 8.86 -13.46
N GLU A 158 10.70 7.55 -13.61
CA GLU A 158 11.77 6.84 -12.92
C GLU A 158 12.94 6.68 -13.90
N PRO A 159 14.13 7.21 -13.58
CA PRO A 159 15.28 7.08 -14.48
C PRO A 159 15.72 5.62 -14.60
N ASP A 160 16.18 5.25 -15.79
CA ASP A 160 16.91 3.99 -15.97
C ASP A 160 18.33 4.13 -15.40
N VAL A 161 18.77 3.10 -14.69
CA VAL A 161 20.11 3.02 -14.08
C VAL A 161 20.80 1.75 -14.56
N ASP A 162 22.05 1.87 -14.98
CA ASP A 162 22.87 0.73 -15.46
C ASP A 162 23.75 0.14 -14.34
N THR A 163 23.79 0.77 -13.18
CA THR A 163 24.62 0.35 -12.04
C THR A 163 23.74 0.01 -10.86
N ASP A 164 23.99 -1.15 -10.27
CA ASP A 164 23.38 -1.59 -9.02
C ASP A 164 24.49 -1.81 -7.97
N HIS A 165 24.37 -1.11 -6.84
CA HIS A 165 25.32 -1.11 -5.74
C HIS A 165 24.97 -2.14 -4.64
N ILE A 166 23.85 -2.84 -4.79
CA ILE A 166 23.32 -3.74 -3.76
C ILE A 166 24.03 -5.09 -3.78
N VAL A 167 24.42 -5.56 -2.59
CA VAL A 167 24.97 -6.90 -2.39
C VAL A 167 24.05 -7.70 -1.49
N GLY A 168 23.54 -8.83 -2.01
CA GLY A 168 22.73 -9.79 -1.26
C GLY A 168 23.57 -10.75 -0.42
N ARG A 169 23.13 -11.04 0.81
CA ARG A 169 23.80 -11.93 1.77
C ARG A 169 22.81 -12.76 2.56
N TYR A 170 23.30 -13.88 3.11
CA TYR A 170 22.56 -14.71 4.05
C TYR A 170 23.24 -14.73 5.41
N VAL A 171 22.45 -14.77 6.47
CA VAL A 171 22.92 -14.95 7.84
C VAL A 171 21.97 -15.85 8.62
N TYR A 172 22.52 -16.62 9.55
CA TYR A 172 21.72 -17.35 10.52
C TYR A 172 21.53 -16.51 11.79
N ILE A 173 20.28 -16.29 12.16
CA ILE A 173 19.87 -15.69 13.44
C ILE A 173 19.03 -16.70 14.23
N THR A 174 18.91 -16.47 15.53
CA THR A 174 17.94 -17.16 16.39
C THR A 174 16.98 -16.09 16.91
N SER A 175 15.79 -16.01 16.31
CA SER A 175 14.72 -15.14 16.78
C SER A 175 14.10 -15.74 18.05
N PRO A 176 13.74 -14.92 19.07
CA PRO A 176 13.14 -15.43 20.30
C PRO A 176 11.86 -16.23 20.09
N VAL A 177 11.03 -15.83 19.11
CA VAL A 177 9.73 -16.47 18.83
C VAL A 177 9.82 -17.46 17.68
N TRP A 178 10.47 -17.09 16.58
CA TRP A 178 10.55 -17.94 15.38
C TRP A 178 11.69 -18.97 15.42
N GLY A 179 12.59 -18.90 16.39
CA GLY A 179 13.71 -19.82 16.51
C GLY A 179 14.79 -19.57 15.45
N LYS A 180 15.53 -20.63 15.07
CA LYS A 180 16.66 -20.50 14.15
C LYS A 180 16.19 -20.31 12.71
N CYS A 181 16.63 -19.22 12.07
CA CYS A 181 16.21 -18.84 10.72
C CYS A 181 17.43 -18.50 9.85
N LYS A 182 17.39 -18.87 8.56
CA LYS A 182 18.34 -18.38 7.55
C LYS A 182 17.72 -17.17 6.86
N VAL A 183 18.18 -15.99 7.25
CA VAL A 183 17.65 -14.71 6.81
C VAL A 183 18.49 -14.16 5.67
N PHE A 184 17.84 -13.68 4.62
CA PHE A 184 18.44 -12.89 3.55
C PHE A 184 18.41 -11.42 3.93
N TYR A 185 19.47 -10.70 3.58
CA TYR A 185 19.49 -9.25 3.63
C TYR A 185 20.31 -8.70 2.47
N GLU A 186 19.99 -7.49 2.09
CA GLU A 186 20.72 -6.69 1.11
C GLU A 186 21.47 -5.59 1.82
N GLN A 187 22.64 -5.23 1.30
CA GLN A 187 23.47 -4.16 1.84
C GLN A 187 24.02 -3.26 0.74
N SER A 188 24.16 -1.97 1.05
CA SER A 188 24.73 -0.97 0.15
C SER A 188 25.18 0.26 0.93
N GLY A 189 25.97 1.12 0.29
CA GLY A 189 26.47 2.35 0.90
C GLY A 189 27.71 2.15 1.77
N SER A 190 28.27 3.26 2.23
CA SER A 190 29.50 3.29 3.04
C SER A 190 29.53 4.46 4.02
N GLY A 191 28.39 5.10 4.24
CA GLY A 191 28.27 6.21 5.19
C GLY A 191 28.37 5.76 6.64
N GLN A 192 28.49 6.71 7.56
CA GLN A 192 28.74 6.41 8.98
C GLN A 192 27.48 5.97 9.74
N GLN A 193 26.29 6.30 9.25
CA GLN A 193 25.04 5.97 9.92
C GLN A 193 24.51 4.62 9.43
N PRO A 194 24.55 3.55 10.26
CA PRO A 194 23.86 2.31 9.92
C PRO A 194 22.34 2.52 9.92
N ILE A 195 21.65 2.03 8.90
CA ILE A 195 20.18 2.06 8.82
C ILE A 195 19.66 0.71 8.37
N VAL A 196 18.65 0.20 9.06
CA VAL A 196 17.96 -1.05 8.74
C VAL A 196 16.57 -0.72 8.23
N PHE A 197 16.34 -1.06 6.97
CA PHE A 197 15.06 -0.98 6.29
C PHE A 197 14.25 -2.27 6.49
N LEU A 198 12.98 -2.09 6.80
CA LEU A 198 12.02 -3.15 7.07
C LEU A 198 10.90 -3.08 6.04
N HIS A 199 10.65 -4.20 5.35
CA HIS A 199 9.61 -4.27 4.33
C HIS A 199 8.20 -4.24 4.94
N THR A 200 7.23 -3.92 4.11
CA THR A 200 5.80 -3.95 4.44
C THR A 200 5.24 -5.39 4.41
N ALA A 201 3.98 -5.56 4.80
CA ALA A 201 3.30 -6.85 4.85
C ALA A 201 3.43 -7.61 3.51
N GLY A 202 3.75 -8.90 3.54
CA GLY A 202 3.77 -9.74 2.34
C GLY A 202 4.78 -9.37 1.26
N SER A 203 5.72 -8.47 1.56
CA SER A 203 6.75 -8.01 0.62
C SER A 203 8.15 -8.42 1.09
N ASP A 204 9.18 -7.78 0.55
CA ASP A 204 10.59 -8.06 0.86
C ASP A 204 11.49 -6.83 0.63
N GLY A 205 12.80 -6.99 0.87
CA GLY A 205 13.80 -5.93 0.83
C GLY A 205 13.90 -5.18 -0.50
N ARG A 206 13.40 -5.76 -1.61
CA ARG A 206 13.35 -5.09 -2.92
C ARG A 206 12.58 -3.77 -2.90
N GLN A 207 11.70 -3.56 -1.92
CA GLN A 207 11.00 -2.30 -1.73
C GLN A 207 11.93 -1.09 -1.55
N TYR A 208 13.18 -1.31 -1.13
CA TYR A 208 14.15 -0.24 -0.86
C TYR A 208 15.22 -0.09 -1.94
N HIS A 209 15.15 -0.83 -3.06
CA HIS A 209 16.20 -0.81 -4.08
C HIS A 209 16.50 0.57 -4.64
N GLY A 210 15.46 1.39 -4.88
CA GLY A 210 15.64 2.77 -5.34
C GLY A 210 16.38 3.64 -4.33
N VAL A 211 16.06 3.48 -3.03
CA VAL A 211 16.73 4.20 -1.93
C VAL A 211 18.18 3.72 -1.77
N MET A 212 18.40 2.41 -1.83
CA MET A 212 19.71 1.77 -1.65
C MET A 212 20.67 2.01 -2.83
N ASN A 213 20.16 2.46 -3.98
CA ASN A 213 20.96 2.89 -5.12
C ASN A 213 21.07 4.42 -5.28
N ASP A 214 20.38 5.22 -4.46
CA ASP A 214 20.48 6.68 -4.52
C ASP A 214 21.87 7.14 -4.01
N GLU A 215 22.58 7.92 -4.84
CA GLU A 215 23.94 8.38 -4.52
C GLU A 215 24.05 9.15 -3.20
N ARG A 216 23.01 9.90 -2.82
CA ARG A 216 22.99 10.68 -1.57
C ARG A 216 22.94 9.72 -0.38
N MET A 217 22.10 8.69 -0.48
CA MET A 217 21.96 7.66 0.53
C MET A 217 23.22 6.78 0.65
N LEU A 218 23.81 6.37 -0.48
CA LEU A 218 25.07 5.61 -0.52
C LEU A 218 26.22 6.31 0.21
N LYS A 219 26.26 7.65 0.15
CA LYS A 219 27.26 8.50 0.83
C LYS A 219 26.92 8.71 2.31
N ALA A 220 25.64 8.86 2.64
CA ALA A 220 25.19 9.19 4.00
C ALA A 220 25.11 7.98 4.94
N CYS A 221 24.77 6.80 4.41
CA CYS A 221 24.40 5.63 5.20
C CYS A 221 25.16 4.36 4.82
N ASP A 222 25.26 3.45 5.79
CA ASP A 222 25.52 2.02 5.59
C ASP A 222 24.18 1.30 5.75
N MET A 223 23.60 0.88 4.62
CA MET A 223 22.19 0.51 4.51
C MET A 223 22.01 -1.00 4.47
N TYR A 224 21.00 -1.49 5.18
CA TYR A 224 20.64 -2.89 5.25
C TYR A 224 19.13 -3.05 5.02
N ALA A 225 18.71 -3.89 4.08
CA ALA A 225 17.30 -4.28 3.95
C ALA A 225 17.16 -5.77 4.27
N MET A 226 16.39 -6.10 5.30
CA MET A 226 16.22 -7.48 5.76
C MET A 226 14.90 -8.06 5.24
N ASP A 227 14.93 -9.27 4.71
CA ASP A 227 13.73 -10.07 4.48
C ASP A 227 13.39 -10.79 5.79
N LEU A 228 12.18 -10.61 6.34
CA LEU A 228 11.74 -11.37 7.51
C LEU A 228 11.78 -12.89 7.22
N PRO A 229 11.88 -13.75 8.25
CA PRO A 229 11.73 -15.19 8.06
C PRO A 229 10.47 -15.52 7.24
N ALA A 230 10.59 -16.48 6.31
CA ALA A 230 9.57 -16.86 5.31
C ALA A 230 9.21 -15.81 4.23
N HIS A 231 9.85 -14.64 4.19
CA HIS A 231 9.62 -13.60 3.19
C HIS A 231 10.73 -13.56 2.13
N GLY A 232 10.41 -13.06 0.94
CA GLY A 232 11.38 -12.83 -0.14
C GLY A 232 12.31 -14.01 -0.35
N ARG A 233 13.60 -13.80 -0.10
CA ARG A 233 14.66 -14.81 -0.21
C ARG A 233 15.04 -15.43 1.13
N SER A 234 14.49 -14.97 2.25
CA SER A 234 14.63 -15.58 3.57
C SER A 234 13.93 -16.94 3.62
N PHE A 235 14.53 -17.87 4.34
CA PHE A 235 13.96 -19.20 4.51
C PHE A 235 12.88 -19.18 5.60
N PRO A 236 11.93 -20.12 5.56
CA PRO A 236 11.01 -20.33 6.66
C PRO A 236 11.73 -20.65 7.98
N TYR A 237 11.07 -20.31 9.08
CA TYR A 237 11.54 -20.58 10.43
C TYR A 237 11.22 -22.01 10.89
N GLU A 238 11.84 -22.47 11.98
CA GLU A 238 11.88 -23.90 12.37
C GLU A 238 10.47 -24.52 12.58
N THR A 239 9.52 -23.74 13.09
CA THR A 239 8.14 -24.16 13.37
C THR A 239 7.15 -23.80 12.26
N TYR A 240 7.64 -23.35 11.10
CA TYR A 240 6.79 -22.91 9.99
C TYR A 240 6.12 -24.08 9.26
N TRP A 241 4.83 -23.90 8.99
CA TRP A 241 4.09 -24.66 7.97
C TRP A 241 3.45 -23.69 6.97
N PRO A 242 3.33 -24.05 5.68
CA PRO A 242 2.70 -23.20 4.68
C PRO A 242 1.35 -22.67 5.13
N GLY A 243 1.16 -21.35 5.06
CA GLY A 243 -0.09 -20.67 5.45
C GLY A 243 -0.30 -20.48 6.95
N MET A 244 0.68 -20.79 7.81
CA MET A 244 0.59 -20.53 9.26
C MET A 244 1.33 -19.30 9.76
N HIS A 245 1.99 -18.54 8.88
CA HIS A 245 2.67 -17.32 9.30
C HIS A 245 1.69 -16.39 10.01
N THR A 246 2.14 -15.82 11.12
CA THR A 246 1.46 -14.76 11.86
C THR A 246 2.52 -13.94 12.57
N ASN A 247 2.33 -12.63 12.59
CA ASN A 247 3.28 -11.69 13.14
C ASN A 247 2.75 -11.09 14.45
N THR A 248 3.64 -10.84 15.40
CA THR A 248 3.34 -10.24 16.70
C THR A 248 4.45 -9.27 17.09
N GLU A 249 4.17 -8.35 18.03
CA GLU A 249 5.19 -7.39 18.47
C GLU A 249 6.47 -8.08 18.93
N ASP A 250 6.37 -9.12 19.77
CA ASP A 250 7.54 -9.83 20.30
C ASP A 250 8.29 -10.62 19.24
N ALA A 251 7.59 -11.22 18.28
CA ALA A 251 8.22 -11.92 17.17
C ALA A 251 9.00 -10.94 16.28
N TYR A 252 8.37 -9.80 15.97
CA TYR A 252 8.91 -8.82 15.06
C TYR A 252 10.11 -8.07 15.68
N VAL A 253 9.94 -7.49 16.87
CA VAL A 253 11.01 -6.79 17.60
C VAL A 253 12.17 -7.74 17.90
N GLY A 254 11.87 -8.94 18.39
CA GLY A 254 12.89 -9.94 18.72
C GLY A 254 13.69 -10.40 17.50
N CYS A 255 13.05 -10.55 16.34
CA CYS A 255 13.74 -10.89 15.09
C CYS A 255 14.70 -9.77 14.65
N ILE A 256 14.25 -8.52 14.71
CA ILE A 256 15.07 -7.34 14.35
C ILE A 256 16.24 -7.19 15.31
N ALA A 257 16.02 -7.35 16.63
CA ALA A 257 17.07 -7.34 17.63
C ALA A 257 18.12 -8.42 17.36
N ALA A 258 17.69 -9.65 17.04
CA ALA A 258 18.59 -10.74 16.70
C ALA A 258 19.43 -10.45 15.45
N PHE A 259 18.85 -9.81 14.43
CA PHE A 259 19.54 -9.37 13.22
C PHE A 259 20.57 -8.28 13.51
N VAL A 260 20.16 -7.20 14.18
CA VAL A 260 21.03 -6.08 14.58
C VAL A 260 22.23 -6.59 15.39
N LYS A 261 21.98 -7.43 16.39
CA LYS A 261 23.03 -8.06 17.20
C LYS A 261 23.95 -8.94 16.36
N LYS A 262 23.40 -9.73 15.44
CA LYS A 262 24.18 -10.68 14.63
C LYS A 262 25.15 -10.00 13.68
N LEU A 263 24.75 -8.86 13.10
CA LEU A 263 25.60 -8.04 12.25
C LEU A 263 26.50 -7.08 13.04
N GLY A 264 26.27 -6.94 14.35
CA GLY A 264 27.06 -6.06 15.21
C GLY A 264 26.81 -4.58 14.93
N LEU A 265 25.60 -4.22 14.48
CA LEU A 265 25.27 -2.83 14.16
C LEU A 265 25.17 -2.01 15.46
N VAL A 266 25.85 -0.87 15.49
CA VAL A 266 25.89 0.00 16.67
C VAL A 266 24.95 1.18 16.46
N LYS A 267 23.88 1.24 17.26
CA LYS A 267 22.87 2.30 17.20
C LYS A 267 22.32 2.54 15.78
N PRO A 268 21.84 1.50 15.07
CA PRO A 268 21.22 1.68 13.77
C PRO A 268 19.94 2.51 13.87
N ILE A 269 19.64 3.27 12.83
CA ILE A 269 18.29 3.78 12.60
C ILE A 269 17.45 2.62 12.09
N ILE A 270 16.24 2.43 12.63
CA ILE A 270 15.29 1.45 12.12
C ILE A 270 14.19 2.20 11.36
N CYS A 271 13.95 1.82 10.10
CA CYS A 271 13.05 2.53 9.19
C CYS A 271 12.14 1.53 8.47
N GLY A 272 10.85 1.83 8.37
CA GLY A 272 9.90 0.89 7.77
C GLY A 272 8.51 1.47 7.55
N ALA A 273 7.80 0.98 6.53
CA ALA A 273 6.43 1.38 6.20
C ALA A 273 5.37 0.42 6.73
N SER A 274 4.14 0.90 6.94
CA SER A 274 2.98 0.05 7.27
C SER A 274 3.16 -0.68 8.61
N MET A 275 3.04 -2.01 8.63
CA MET A 275 3.41 -2.85 9.79
C MET A 275 4.82 -2.54 10.30
N ALA A 276 5.75 -2.18 9.42
CA ALA A 276 7.10 -1.83 9.82
C ALA A 276 7.20 -0.41 10.39
N GLY A 277 6.26 0.48 10.06
CA GLY A 277 6.11 1.76 10.74
C GLY A 277 5.65 1.56 12.18
N GLN A 278 4.66 0.70 12.39
CA GLN A 278 4.20 0.32 13.73
C GLN A 278 5.30 -0.35 14.56
N VAL A 279 6.06 -1.30 13.98
CA VAL A 279 7.17 -1.91 14.72
C VAL A 279 8.29 -0.92 15.00
N CYS A 280 8.53 0.11 14.17
CA CYS A 280 9.46 1.18 14.49
C CYS A 280 9.06 1.94 15.77
N LEU A 281 7.76 2.16 16.00
CA LEU A 281 7.27 2.76 17.24
C LEU A 281 7.42 1.79 18.44
N ALA A 282 7.14 0.51 18.25
CA ALA A 282 7.38 -0.51 19.27
C ALA A 282 8.88 -0.60 19.66
N ILE A 283 9.77 -0.52 18.66
CA ILE A 283 11.22 -0.50 18.86
C ILE A 283 11.66 0.75 19.59
N ALA A 284 11.09 1.93 19.30
CA ALA A 284 11.41 3.14 20.05
C ALA A 284 11.08 2.98 21.55
N ALA A 285 9.97 2.34 21.88
CA ALA A 285 9.61 2.01 23.27
C ALA A 285 10.52 0.92 23.88
N ARG A 286 11.13 0.07 23.05
CA ARG A 286 11.99 -1.07 23.42
C ARG A 286 13.44 -0.89 22.95
N ALA A 287 13.93 0.35 22.90
CA ALA A 287 15.14 0.68 22.16
C ALA A 287 16.39 -0.10 22.61
N ASP A 288 16.52 -0.40 23.90
CA ASP A 288 17.64 -1.19 24.45
C ASP A 288 17.66 -2.63 23.95
N GLU A 289 16.49 -3.23 23.75
CA GLU A 289 16.36 -4.62 23.33
C GLU A 289 16.96 -4.80 21.93
N VAL A 290 16.72 -3.84 21.05
CA VAL A 290 17.27 -3.82 19.69
C VAL A 290 18.67 -3.21 19.64
N GLY A 291 18.98 -2.27 20.55
CA GLY A 291 20.14 -1.39 20.45
C GLY A 291 19.94 -0.27 19.42
N ALA A 292 18.70 0.15 19.18
CA ALA A 292 18.34 1.14 18.17
C ALA A 292 18.84 2.55 18.56
N GLY A 293 19.41 3.25 17.57
CA GLY A 293 19.89 4.63 17.71
C GLY A 293 18.83 5.69 17.39
N GLY A 294 17.71 5.29 16.80
CA GLY A 294 16.60 6.15 16.39
C GLY A 294 15.65 5.36 15.50
N THR A 295 14.44 5.84 15.29
CA THR A 295 13.49 5.21 14.38
C THR A 295 12.84 6.21 13.43
N ILE A 296 12.56 5.74 12.22
CA ILE A 296 11.83 6.49 11.19
C ILE A 296 10.60 5.66 10.80
N PRO A 297 9.50 5.75 11.57
CA PRO A 297 8.23 5.13 11.21
C PRO A 297 7.69 5.77 9.93
N LEU A 298 7.49 4.98 8.89
CA LEU A 298 6.78 5.40 7.68
C LEU A 298 5.35 4.87 7.74
N GLN A 299 4.34 5.69 7.44
CA GLN A 299 2.93 5.25 7.38
C GLN A 299 2.47 4.47 8.63
N GLY A 300 2.94 4.89 9.81
CA GLY A 300 2.67 4.24 11.09
C GLY A 300 1.83 5.12 12.02
N SER A 301 0.98 4.47 12.83
CA SER A 301 0.25 5.07 13.95
C SER A 301 0.21 4.07 15.11
N ASP A 302 0.16 4.56 16.33
CA ASP A 302 0.14 3.79 17.58
C ASP A 302 -0.95 2.74 17.68
N TYR A 303 -2.04 2.88 16.93
CA TYR A 303 -3.04 1.84 16.77
C TYR A 303 -3.73 1.97 15.41
N LEU A 304 -4.00 0.83 14.78
CA LEU A 304 -4.82 0.74 13.58
C LEU A 304 -5.62 -0.56 13.63
N ASN A 305 -6.90 -0.48 13.25
CA ASN A 305 -7.73 -1.66 13.11
C ASN A 305 -8.71 -1.47 11.95
N MET A 306 -8.94 -2.53 11.20
CA MET A 306 -9.86 -2.58 10.07
C MET A 306 -10.52 -3.95 10.02
N GLU A 307 -11.81 -3.98 9.66
CA GLU A 307 -12.50 -5.24 9.40
C GLU A 307 -11.88 -5.93 8.16
N ARG A 308 -11.25 -7.09 8.37
CA ARG A 308 -10.63 -7.85 7.29
C ARG A 308 -11.66 -8.66 6.52
N GLN A 309 -11.63 -8.57 5.19
CA GLN A 309 -12.52 -9.29 4.26
C GLN A 309 -12.04 -10.73 3.95
N TRP A 310 -10.91 -11.17 4.51
CA TRP A 310 -10.33 -12.53 4.41
C TRP A 310 -10.00 -13.05 3.00
N HIS A 311 -10.21 -12.25 1.94
CA HIS A 311 -9.86 -12.60 0.56
C HIS A 311 -8.36 -12.83 0.37
N ASP A 312 -7.53 -12.21 1.20
CA ASP A 312 -6.08 -12.35 1.28
C ASP A 312 -5.61 -13.71 1.82
N ARG A 313 -6.53 -14.57 2.28
CA ARG A 313 -6.26 -15.96 2.68
C ARG A 313 -7.32 -16.96 2.18
N SER A 314 -8.22 -16.54 1.31
CA SER A 314 -9.31 -17.40 0.83
C SER A 314 -8.81 -18.43 -0.17
N PRO A 315 -9.25 -19.71 -0.10
CA PRO A 315 -8.95 -20.70 -1.15
C PRO A 315 -9.74 -20.44 -2.45
N TYR A 316 -10.74 -19.56 -2.42
CA TYR A 316 -11.57 -19.21 -3.57
C TYR A 316 -11.09 -17.97 -4.33
N VAL A 317 -10.08 -17.27 -3.79
CA VAL A 317 -9.54 -16.02 -4.35
C VAL A 317 -8.05 -16.20 -4.59
N ASN A 318 -7.60 -15.83 -5.78
CA ASN A 318 -6.18 -15.85 -6.09
C ASN A 318 -5.48 -14.65 -5.44
N GLN A 319 -4.75 -14.90 -4.35
CA GLN A 319 -4.01 -13.88 -3.59
C GLN A 319 -2.96 -13.14 -4.43
N SER A 320 -2.36 -13.81 -5.43
CA SER A 320 -1.40 -13.16 -6.34
C SER A 320 -2.04 -12.14 -7.27
N LEU A 321 -3.38 -12.07 -7.33
CA LEU A 321 -4.14 -11.03 -8.03
C LEU A 321 -4.85 -10.08 -7.05
N PHE A 322 -5.33 -10.58 -5.91
CA PHE A 322 -6.08 -9.77 -4.95
C PHE A 322 -5.19 -8.87 -4.08
N ASN A 323 -4.11 -9.40 -3.52
CA ASN A 323 -3.23 -8.63 -2.64
C ASN A 323 -2.56 -7.43 -3.34
N PRO A 324 -1.99 -7.56 -4.57
CA PRO A 324 -1.41 -6.41 -5.26
C PRO A 324 -2.43 -5.34 -5.64
N GLU A 325 -3.71 -5.67 -5.80
CA GLU A 325 -4.77 -4.71 -6.11
C GLU A 325 -5.01 -3.72 -4.96
N TRP A 326 -5.06 -4.23 -3.74
CA TRP A 326 -5.17 -3.43 -2.53
C TRP A 326 -4.00 -2.46 -2.38
N VAL A 327 -2.79 -2.98 -2.61
CA VAL A 327 -1.53 -2.22 -2.60
C VAL A 327 -1.53 -1.14 -3.67
N TYR A 328 -1.89 -1.50 -4.89
CA TYR A 328 -1.92 -0.58 -6.01
C TYR A 328 -2.89 0.58 -5.74
N GLY A 329 -4.01 0.29 -5.09
CA GLY A 329 -4.99 1.29 -4.66
C GLY A 329 -4.49 2.32 -3.64
N MET A 330 -3.39 2.04 -2.93
CA MET A 330 -2.75 2.93 -1.95
C MET A 330 -1.58 3.74 -2.52
N THR A 331 -1.19 3.49 -3.77
CA THR A 331 -0.11 4.26 -4.42
C THR A 331 -0.57 5.67 -4.78
N SER A 332 0.37 6.61 -4.81
CA SER A 332 0.13 7.92 -5.39
C SER A 332 -0.28 7.77 -6.87
N PRO A 333 -1.32 8.49 -7.34
CA PRO A 333 -1.77 8.39 -8.73
C PRO A 333 -0.72 8.93 -9.72
N THR A 334 0.23 9.75 -9.25
CA THR A 334 1.33 10.29 -10.07
C THR A 334 2.64 9.51 -9.93
N ALA A 335 2.69 8.43 -9.14
CA ALA A 335 3.91 7.63 -9.01
C ALA A 335 4.32 7.02 -10.38
N PRO A 336 5.63 6.91 -10.68
CA PRO A 336 6.12 6.28 -11.89
C PRO A 336 5.52 4.91 -12.15
N LEU A 337 5.08 4.68 -13.39
CA LEU A 337 4.41 3.42 -13.77
C LEU A 337 5.29 2.19 -13.51
N LYS A 338 6.59 2.28 -13.82
CA LYS A 338 7.60 1.23 -13.58
C LYS A 338 7.60 0.78 -12.11
N ASN A 339 7.47 1.73 -11.20
CA ASN A 339 7.53 1.50 -9.76
C ASN A 339 6.21 0.94 -9.23
N ARG A 340 5.07 1.42 -9.75
CA ARG A 340 3.75 0.85 -9.46
C ARG A 340 3.63 -0.60 -9.96
N GLN A 341 4.23 -0.90 -11.11
CA GLN A 341 4.35 -2.27 -11.63
C GLN A 341 5.28 -3.14 -10.77
N LEU A 342 6.39 -2.59 -10.28
CA LEU A 342 7.26 -3.29 -9.33
C LEU A 342 6.49 -3.64 -8.05
N LEU A 343 5.76 -2.68 -7.46
CA LEU A 343 4.90 -2.96 -6.32
C LEU A 343 3.93 -4.10 -6.63
N TRP A 344 3.15 -4.01 -7.71
CA TRP A 344 2.29 -5.10 -8.14
C TRP A 344 3.00 -6.45 -8.14
N HIS A 345 4.17 -6.53 -8.80
CA HIS A 345 4.96 -7.75 -8.91
C HIS A 345 5.37 -8.30 -7.53
N LEU A 346 5.86 -7.45 -6.62
CA LEU A 346 6.30 -7.87 -5.29
C LEU A 346 5.17 -8.54 -4.50
N TYR A 347 3.97 -7.96 -4.50
CA TYR A 347 2.83 -8.52 -3.77
C TYR A 347 2.18 -9.73 -4.44
N SER A 348 2.33 -9.87 -5.77
CA SER A 348 1.97 -11.09 -6.48
C SER A 348 2.89 -12.27 -6.15
N ALA A 349 4.15 -12.01 -5.79
CA ALA A 349 5.22 -13.01 -5.68
C ALA A 349 5.38 -13.66 -4.28
N GLN A 350 4.50 -13.33 -3.34
CA GLN A 350 4.58 -13.83 -1.97
C GLN A 350 4.18 -15.31 -1.84
N ALA A 351 4.66 -15.97 -0.78
CA ALA A 351 4.16 -17.28 -0.39
C ALA A 351 2.74 -17.19 0.23
N TYR A 352 1.96 -18.26 0.08
CA TYR A 352 0.58 -18.33 0.56
C TYR A 352 0.45 -18.00 2.06
N GLY A 353 -0.41 -17.04 2.39
CA GLY A 353 -0.73 -16.64 3.76
C GLY A 353 0.28 -15.73 4.45
N ILE A 354 1.37 -15.32 3.80
CA ILE A 354 2.36 -14.41 4.39
C ILE A 354 1.76 -13.01 4.61
N PHE A 355 1.20 -12.37 3.59
CA PHE A 355 0.55 -11.06 3.73
C PHE A 355 -0.53 -11.07 4.80
N HIS A 356 -1.37 -12.11 4.82
CA HIS A 356 -2.40 -12.25 5.85
C HIS A 356 -1.82 -12.30 7.27
N GLY A 357 -0.78 -13.11 7.48
CA GLY A 357 -0.12 -13.24 8.78
C GLY A 357 0.55 -11.96 9.26
N ASP A 358 1.08 -11.16 8.33
CA ASP A 358 1.61 -9.84 8.64
C ASP A 358 0.53 -8.83 8.99
N LEU A 359 -0.61 -8.89 8.29
CA LEU A 359 -1.77 -8.07 8.60
C LEU A 359 -2.39 -8.40 9.96
N ASP A 360 -2.09 -9.56 10.57
CA ASP A 360 -2.51 -9.85 11.95
C ASP A 360 -1.88 -8.87 12.93
N PHE A 361 -0.61 -8.50 12.71
CA PHE A 361 0.07 -7.47 13.49
C PHE A 361 -0.46 -6.07 13.14
N TYR A 362 -0.57 -5.76 11.86
CA TYR A 362 -0.91 -4.41 11.39
C TYR A 362 -2.31 -3.95 11.80
N PHE A 363 -3.29 -4.85 11.70
CA PHE A 363 -4.69 -4.58 12.02
C PHE A 363 -5.08 -5.25 13.33
N GLY A 364 -5.04 -4.49 14.42
CA GLY A 364 -5.50 -4.91 15.75
C GLY A 364 -4.51 -5.76 16.56
N GLY A 365 -3.43 -6.28 15.97
CA GLY A 365 -2.40 -7.05 16.68
C GLY A 365 -1.36 -6.23 17.45
N TRP A 366 -1.28 -4.92 17.18
CA TRP A 366 -0.44 -3.99 17.92
C TRP A 366 -1.25 -2.84 18.52
N ASP A 367 -0.98 -2.48 19.78
CA ASP A 367 -1.60 -1.34 20.47
C ASP A 367 -0.59 -0.56 21.30
N GLY A 368 -0.12 0.54 20.75
CA GLY A 368 0.85 1.46 21.31
C GLY A 368 0.26 2.62 22.13
N ARG A 369 -1.06 2.82 22.14
CA ARG A 369 -1.71 4.06 22.64
C ARG A 369 -1.32 4.46 24.05
N SER A 370 -1.20 3.50 24.97
CA SER A 370 -0.81 3.74 26.36
C SER A 370 0.70 3.88 26.59
N ARG A 371 1.51 3.73 25.54
CA ARG A 371 2.97 3.57 25.61
C ARG A 371 3.74 4.69 24.91
N MET A 372 3.15 5.40 23.95
CA MET A 372 3.83 6.43 23.15
C MET A 372 4.49 7.52 24.01
N SER A 373 3.81 7.98 25.06
CA SER A 373 4.32 9.00 25.99
C SER A 373 5.51 8.56 26.85
N SER A 374 5.81 7.26 26.89
CA SER A 374 6.96 6.69 27.62
C SER A 374 8.24 6.58 26.79
N ILE A 375 8.17 6.86 25.47
CA ILE A 375 9.33 6.82 24.59
C ILE A 375 10.30 7.95 24.96
N ASP A 376 11.54 7.58 25.30
CA ASP A 376 12.62 8.54 25.54
C ASP A 376 13.34 8.88 24.23
N THR A 377 12.93 10.00 23.62
CA THR A 377 13.50 10.49 22.36
C THR A 377 14.94 10.98 22.47
N LYS A 378 15.49 11.17 23.68
CA LYS A 378 16.93 11.44 23.86
C LYS A 378 17.77 10.19 23.65
N LYS A 379 17.16 9.03 23.90
CA LYS A 379 17.79 7.71 23.72
C LYS A 379 17.55 7.15 22.33
N CYS A 380 16.31 7.26 21.85
CA CYS A 380 15.89 6.78 20.55
C CYS A 380 15.00 7.84 19.89
N PRO A 381 15.58 8.81 19.17
CA PRO A 381 14.79 9.86 18.52
C PRO A 381 13.84 9.25 17.48
N VAL A 382 12.65 9.83 17.35
CA VAL A 382 11.58 9.35 16.45
C VAL A 382 11.24 10.45 15.45
N TYR A 383 11.31 10.14 14.17
CA TYR A 383 10.88 11.02 13.08
C TYR A 383 9.92 10.28 12.15
N MET A 384 8.64 10.62 12.20
CA MET A 384 7.59 9.95 11.45
C MET A 384 7.38 10.60 10.08
N LEU A 385 7.19 9.78 9.05
CA LEU A 385 6.93 10.25 7.68
C LEU A 385 5.69 9.55 7.12
N THR A 386 4.71 10.31 6.62
CA THR A 386 3.48 9.72 6.07
C THR A 386 3.14 10.32 4.71
N GLY A 387 2.81 9.48 3.74
CA GLY A 387 2.45 9.94 2.39
C GLY A 387 1.11 10.66 2.38
N GLU A 388 1.01 11.74 1.62
CA GLU A 388 -0.24 12.46 1.40
C GLU A 388 -1.39 11.57 0.90
N TYR A 389 -1.06 10.58 0.06
CA TYR A 389 -2.01 9.66 -0.57
C TYR A 389 -2.32 8.41 0.25
N ASP A 390 -1.73 8.24 1.43
CA ASP A 390 -1.99 7.09 2.28
C ASP A 390 -3.37 7.19 2.95
N TRP A 391 -4.30 6.35 2.50
CA TRP A 391 -5.63 6.24 3.09
C TRP A 391 -5.76 5.13 4.15
N SER A 392 -4.82 4.19 4.21
CA SER A 392 -4.81 3.13 5.24
C SER A 392 -4.35 3.69 6.58
N ASN A 393 -3.29 4.50 6.55
CA ASN A 393 -2.77 5.21 7.71
C ASN A 393 -2.61 6.69 7.35
N THR A 394 -3.65 7.48 7.59
CA THR A 394 -3.67 8.87 7.11
C THR A 394 -2.64 9.75 7.83
N PRO A 395 -2.16 10.84 7.19
CA PRO A 395 -1.26 11.80 7.84
C PRO A 395 -1.77 12.32 9.20
N ALA A 396 -3.08 12.50 9.35
CA ALA A 396 -3.70 12.91 10.61
C ALA A 396 -3.54 11.86 11.72
N MET A 397 -3.57 10.56 11.38
CA MET A 397 -3.37 9.48 12.36
C MET A 397 -1.93 9.45 12.84
N SER A 398 -0.96 9.55 11.92
CA SER A 398 0.46 9.64 12.29
C SER A 398 0.78 10.90 13.09
N GLN A 399 0.17 12.05 12.74
CA GLN A 399 0.33 13.26 13.54
C GLN A 399 -0.19 13.07 14.96
N ALA A 400 -1.39 12.50 15.13
CA ALA A 400 -1.95 12.24 16.46
C ALA A 400 -1.05 11.32 17.29
N THR A 401 -0.47 10.27 16.69
CA THR A 401 0.53 9.43 17.36
C THR A 401 1.80 10.21 17.71
N CYS A 402 2.31 11.04 16.81
CA CYS A 402 3.51 11.84 17.03
C CYS A 402 3.33 12.83 18.20
N ASP A 403 2.15 13.43 18.33
CA ASP A 403 1.84 14.40 19.38
C ASP A 403 1.90 13.77 20.78
N GLU A 404 1.70 12.45 20.89
CA GLU A 404 1.81 11.68 22.14
C GLU A 404 3.27 11.34 22.51
N ILE A 405 4.25 11.55 21.63
CA ILE A 405 5.65 11.20 21.85
C ILE A 405 6.48 12.47 22.11
N PRO A 406 6.92 12.74 23.36
CA PRO A 406 7.68 13.95 23.67
C PRO A 406 8.97 14.05 22.85
N GLY A 407 9.08 15.09 22.02
CA GLY A 407 10.26 15.37 21.20
C GLY A 407 10.30 14.63 19.86
N ALA A 408 9.29 13.84 19.51
CA ALA A 408 9.17 13.31 18.15
C ALA A 408 8.83 14.41 17.13
N GLN A 409 9.04 14.11 15.85
CA GLN A 409 8.63 14.95 14.73
C GLN A 409 7.81 14.13 13.74
N HIS A 410 6.88 14.77 13.04
CA HIS A 410 6.15 14.17 11.94
C HIS A 410 6.13 15.12 10.74
N GLN A 411 6.24 14.55 9.54
CA GLN A 411 6.12 15.28 8.29
C GLN A 411 5.30 14.49 7.26
N THR A 412 4.33 15.17 6.65
CA THR A 412 3.59 14.64 5.50
C THR A 412 4.41 14.80 4.22
N MET A 413 4.62 13.71 3.50
CA MET A 413 5.35 13.67 2.24
C MET A 413 4.40 13.92 1.07
N GLN A 414 4.48 15.11 0.49
CA GLN A 414 3.61 15.54 -0.62
C GLN A 414 3.83 14.66 -1.85
N GLY A 415 2.74 14.28 -2.52
CA GLY A 415 2.77 13.45 -3.74
C GLY A 415 3.14 11.97 -3.54
N LEU A 416 3.40 11.52 -2.31
CA LEU A 416 3.67 10.11 -2.00
C LEU A 416 2.44 9.44 -1.37
N GLY A 417 2.31 8.13 -1.58
CA GLY A 417 1.29 7.27 -1.00
C GLY A 417 1.86 6.37 0.10
N HIS A 418 1.37 5.13 0.16
CA HIS A 418 1.68 4.21 1.24
C HIS A 418 3.07 3.54 1.12
N PHE A 419 3.71 3.61 -0.05
CA PHE A 419 4.94 2.84 -0.35
C PHE A 419 6.07 3.75 -0.84
N PRO A 420 6.45 4.79 -0.07
CA PRO A 420 7.26 5.89 -0.57
C PRO A 420 8.62 5.45 -1.13
N ALA A 421 9.27 4.47 -0.49
CA ALA A 421 10.57 3.95 -0.88
C ALA A 421 10.57 3.24 -2.24
N THR A 422 9.44 2.63 -2.61
CA THR A 422 9.29 1.92 -3.88
C THR A 422 8.60 2.79 -4.90
N GLU A 423 7.48 3.42 -4.54
CA GLU A 423 6.61 4.12 -5.50
C GLU A 423 7.29 5.33 -6.12
N ASN A 424 8.08 6.10 -5.36
CA ASN A 424 8.87 7.23 -5.90
C ASN A 424 10.09 7.51 -5.00
N PRO A 425 11.17 6.71 -5.13
CA PRO A 425 12.36 6.82 -4.30
C PRO A 425 13.04 8.18 -4.40
N LYS A 426 13.03 8.80 -5.59
CA LYS A 426 13.67 10.10 -5.83
C LYS A 426 13.12 11.19 -4.90
N VAL A 427 11.79 11.27 -4.79
CA VAL A 427 11.09 12.22 -3.90
C VAL A 427 11.24 11.78 -2.45
N PHE A 428 11.09 10.49 -2.16
CA PHE A 428 11.18 9.97 -0.79
C PHE A 428 12.54 10.23 -0.12
N VAL A 429 13.64 10.06 -0.85
CA VAL A 429 15.00 10.22 -0.28
C VAL A 429 15.22 11.62 0.30
N GLU A 430 14.58 12.67 -0.24
CA GLU A 430 14.69 14.02 0.31
C GLU A 430 14.12 14.12 1.72
N TYR A 431 12.96 13.51 1.96
CA TYR A 431 12.34 13.44 3.29
C TYR A 431 13.13 12.53 4.23
N LEU A 432 13.61 11.39 3.71
CA LEU A 432 14.38 10.43 4.50
C LEU A 432 15.69 11.04 5.03
N LEU A 433 16.42 11.79 4.20
CA LEU A 433 17.65 12.47 4.61
C LEU A 433 17.38 13.52 5.70
N GLN A 434 16.26 14.27 5.62
CA GLN A 434 15.88 15.22 6.67
C GLN A 434 15.62 14.52 8.01
N ALA A 435 14.94 13.38 7.98
CA ALA A 435 14.69 12.56 9.17
C ALA A 435 15.99 12.00 9.78
N ILE A 436 16.90 11.51 8.93
CA ILE A 436 18.24 11.02 9.36
C ILE A 436 19.04 12.15 10.01
N ASP A 437 19.09 13.32 9.37
CA ASP A 437 19.79 14.51 9.90
C ASP A 437 19.23 14.93 11.26
N HIS A 438 17.89 14.88 11.44
CA HIS A 438 17.27 15.18 12.72
C HIS A 438 17.72 14.19 13.80
N ILE A 439 17.64 12.88 13.53
CA ILE A 439 18.05 11.84 14.48
C ILE A 439 19.51 12.02 14.88
N GLN A 440 20.39 12.31 13.91
CA GLN A 440 21.81 12.57 14.19
C GLN A 440 22.01 13.78 15.10
N LYS A 441 21.28 14.88 14.86
CA LYS A 441 21.36 16.11 15.69
C LYS A 441 20.86 15.89 17.11
N VAL A 442 19.81 15.10 17.32
CA VAL A 442 19.28 14.83 18.68
C VAL A 442 20.22 13.93 19.48
N ARG A 443 20.99 13.07 18.81
CA ARG A 443 21.97 12.18 19.45
C ARG A 443 23.31 12.82 19.77
N ALA A 444 23.66 13.89 19.07
CA ALA A 444 24.90 14.65 19.26
C ALA A 444 24.83 15.44 20.57
#